data_AF-A0A7R8Z6X3-F1
#
_entry.id   AF-A0A7R8Z6X3-F1
#
_cell.length_a   1.000
_cell.length_b   1.000
_cell.length_c   1.000
_cell.angle_alpha   90.00
_cell.angle_beta   90.00
_cell.angle_gamma   90.00
#
_symmetry.space_group_name_H-M   'P 1'
#
loop_
_entity.id
_entity.type
_entity.pdbx_description
1 polymer ?
#
loop_
_entity_poly.entity_id
_entity_poly.type
_entity_poly.pdbx_seq_one_letter_code
_entity_poly.pdbx_strand_id
1 'polypeptide(L)'
;MKARKVSIAIHAEETWTLNVRKMRKVEAMGKRYWKKNPEEVATPQNKQKMKPTPRVSVEAIEDFDRGVTHRAIYGMYDRNEHVTLDTLLDVLRANTGPDTTSIFEGRRTTLYKLLHKIGFSWQKSGRKVLMEDVNVEAKRIAFLREYRKLAVENNNFVFLDETWIFSTRVEKLPTNNCRKDEYAAWLTKHDIKFDPSAMKIELISKALAHKPGKRYKIDEMVLGCGHQVLRLPASHYQYNPIELAWENCKGY
;
A
#
# COMPACT_ATOMS: atom_id res chain seq x y z
N MET A 1 -62.76 3.89 -45.31
CA MET A 1 -62.24 2.52 -45.54
C MET A 1 -60.94 2.32 -44.78
N LYS A 2 -60.69 1.09 -44.32
CA LYS A 2 -59.69 0.62 -43.35
C LYS A 2 -58.23 0.69 -43.82
N ALA A 3 -57.31 0.98 -42.88
CA ALA A 3 -56.14 0.16 -42.44
C ALA A 3 -55.34 1.01 -41.42
N ARG A 4 -55.29 0.74 -40.10
CA ARG A 4 -54.51 -0.25 -39.31
C ARG A 4 -53.01 -0.35 -39.70
N LYS A 5 -52.12 0.11 -38.79
CA LYS A 5 -51.09 -0.64 -37.99
C LYS A 5 -49.66 -0.33 -38.55
N VAL A 6 -48.52 -0.20 -37.83
CA VAL A 6 -47.96 -0.68 -36.53
C VAL A 6 -46.85 0.29 -36.04
N SER A 7 -46.58 0.29 -34.73
CA SER A 7 -45.50 0.94 -33.97
C SER A 7 -44.07 0.49 -34.30
N ILE A 8 -43.06 1.34 -34.05
CA ILE A 8 -41.77 0.93 -33.45
C ILE A 8 -41.34 2.01 -32.45
N ALA A 9 -41.12 1.60 -31.21
CA ALA A 9 -40.44 2.37 -30.17
C ALA A 9 -38.97 1.94 -30.11
N ILE A 10 -38.06 2.89 -29.97
CA ILE A 10 -36.74 2.65 -29.36
C ILE A 10 -36.55 3.74 -28.30
N HIS A 11 -36.49 3.31 -27.05
CA HIS A 11 -36.14 4.12 -25.89
C HIS A 11 -34.63 4.43 -25.92
N ALA A 12 -34.27 5.68 -25.67
CA ALA A 12 -32.96 6.05 -25.14
C ALA A 12 -33.17 7.18 -24.12
N GLU A 13 -33.29 6.81 -22.85
CA GLU A 13 -33.19 7.77 -21.76
C GLU A 13 -31.73 8.22 -21.63
N GLU A 14 -31.41 9.40 -22.14
CA GLU A 14 -30.25 10.17 -21.68
C GLU A 14 -30.74 11.20 -20.66
N THR A 15 -30.50 10.98 -19.37
CA THR A 15 -30.63 12.03 -18.35
C THR A 15 -29.26 12.47 -17.85
N TRP A 16 -28.62 13.37 -18.59
CA TRP A 16 -27.65 14.29 -17.99
C TRP A 16 -28.44 15.31 -17.17
N THR A 17 -28.59 15.09 -15.86
CA THR A 17 -29.11 16.14 -14.97
C THR A 17 -28.06 17.24 -14.78
N LEU A 18 -27.99 18.16 -15.73
CA LEU A 18 -27.24 19.40 -15.59
C LEU A 18 -27.96 20.30 -14.58
N ASN A 19 -27.28 20.64 -13.50
CA ASN A 19 -27.84 21.36 -12.36
C ASN A 19 -28.45 22.72 -12.78
N VAL A 20 -29.77 22.81 -12.78
CA VAL A 20 -30.57 23.97 -13.24
C VAL A 20 -30.17 25.29 -12.55
N ARG A 21 -29.62 25.23 -11.32
CA ARG A 21 -29.06 26.41 -10.63
C ARG A 21 -27.82 26.98 -11.32
N LYS A 22 -26.97 26.15 -11.92
CA LYS A 22 -25.77 26.58 -12.67
C LYS A 22 -26.18 27.29 -13.97
N MET A 23 -27.15 26.74 -14.69
CA MET A 23 -27.73 27.32 -15.92
C MET A 23 -28.31 28.71 -15.66
N ARG A 24 -29.19 28.86 -14.65
CA ARG A 24 -29.77 30.16 -14.29
C ARG A 24 -28.72 31.21 -13.89
N LYS A 25 -27.62 30.79 -13.27
CA LYS A 25 -26.53 31.69 -12.88
C LYS A 25 -25.74 32.17 -14.10
N VAL A 26 -25.49 31.29 -15.06
CA VAL A 26 -24.83 31.62 -16.34
C VAL A 26 -25.72 32.53 -17.20
N GLU A 27 -27.02 32.25 -17.30
CA GLU A 27 -27.96 33.13 -18.01
C GLU A 27 -28.11 34.51 -17.37
N ALA A 28 -28.17 34.58 -16.03
CA ALA A 28 -28.24 35.87 -15.33
C ALA A 28 -26.96 36.68 -15.50
N MET A 29 -25.80 36.02 -15.58
CA MET A 29 -24.50 36.65 -15.82
C MET A 29 -24.39 37.13 -17.29
N GLY A 30 -24.87 36.32 -18.24
CA GLY A 30 -24.95 36.67 -19.66
C GLY A 30 -25.90 37.83 -19.95
N LYS A 31 -27.08 37.87 -19.33
CA LYS A 31 -28.03 39.00 -19.47
C LYS A 31 -27.48 40.31 -18.93
N ARG A 32 -26.70 40.28 -17.83
CA ARG A 32 -26.04 41.48 -17.28
C ARG A 32 -24.91 41.98 -18.16
N TYR A 33 -24.17 41.06 -18.78
CA TYR A 33 -23.07 41.38 -19.68
C TYR A 33 -23.58 41.98 -21.01
N TRP A 34 -24.61 41.38 -21.62
CA TRP A 34 -25.18 41.82 -22.89
C TRP A 34 -25.93 43.16 -22.80
N LYS A 35 -26.53 43.46 -21.63
CA LYS A 35 -27.16 44.76 -21.36
C LYS A 35 -26.15 45.93 -21.28
N LYS A 36 -24.86 45.63 -21.07
CA LYS A 36 -23.81 46.64 -20.88
C LYS A 36 -22.98 46.92 -22.14
N ASN A 37 -22.99 46.02 -23.13
CA ASN A 37 -22.21 46.14 -24.37
C ASN A 37 -23.02 45.65 -25.59
N PRO A 38 -23.92 46.48 -26.17
CA PRO A 38 -24.83 46.06 -27.22
C PRO A 38 -24.21 45.96 -28.63
N GLU A 39 -23.01 46.50 -28.89
CA GLU A 39 -22.45 46.60 -30.25
C GLU A 39 -21.16 45.82 -30.53
N GLU A 40 -20.68 44.97 -29.62
CA GLU A 40 -19.52 44.11 -29.91
C GLU A 40 -19.95 42.80 -30.60
N VAL A 41 -20.11 42.84 -31.92
CA VAL A 41 -20.06 41.65 -32.78
C VAL A 41 -18.73 41.65 -33.53
N ALA A 42 -17.66 41.33 -32.81
CA ALA A 42 -16.38 40.95 -33.42
C ALA A 42 -15.78 39.79 -32.64
N THR A 43 -15.60 38.66 -33.33
CA THR A 43 -14.91 37.47 -32.80
C THR A 43 -13.50 37.87 -32.36
N PRO A 44 -13.05 37.54 -31.12
CA PRO A 44 -11.71 37.91 -30.68
C PRO A 44 -10.67 37.27 -31.59
N GLN A 45 -9.78 38.08 -32.16
CA GLN A 45 -8.64 37.61 -32.92
C GLN A 45 -7.79 36.67 -32.06
N ASN A 46 -7.57 35.49 -32.62
CA ASN A 46 -6.63 34.43 -32.28
C ASN A 46 -5.47 34.91 -31.38
N LYS A 47 -5.55 34.65 -30.06
CA LYS A 47 -4.34 34.60 -29.24
C LYS A 47 -3.46 33.53 -29.85
N GLN A 48 -2.28 33.91 -30.33
CA GLN A 48 -1.28 33.00 -30.90
C GLN A 48 -1.30 31.66 -30.15
N LYS A 49 -1.70 30.58 -30.84
CA LYS A 49 -1.52 29.23 -30.29
C LYS A 49 -0.02 29.10 -30.01
N MET A 50 0.35 29.06 -28.73
CA MET A 50 1.70 28.67 -28.34
C MET A 50 2.01 27.36 -29.06
N LYS A 51 3.10 27.32 -29.84
CA LYS A 51 3.56 26.08 -30.45
C LYS A 51 3.62 25.01 -29.36
N PRO A 52 3.00 23.83 -29.52
CA PRO A 52 3.16 22.77 -28.54
C PRO A 52 4.67 22.50 -28.40
N THR A 53 5.15 22.51 -27.16
CA THR A 53 6.51 22.06 -26.87
C THR A 53 6.70 20.65 -27.42
N PRO A 54 7.85 20.32 -28.03
CA PRO A 54 8.09 18.97 -28.52
C PRO A 54 7.87 17.98 -27.37
N ARG A 55 6.91 17.08 -27.51
CA ARG A 55 6.68 16.03 -26.51
C ARG A 55 7.64 14.90 -26.85
N VAL A 56 8.63 14.68 -25.99
CA VAL A 56 9.44 13.45 -26.05
C VAL A 56 8.49 12.26 -25.91
N SER A 57 8.51 11.36 -26.89
CA SER A 57 7.73 10.13 -26.88
C SER A 57 8.34 9.17 -25.85
N VAL A 58 7.49 8.49 -25.06
CA VAL A 58 7.95 7.49 -24.08
C VAL A 58 8.50 6.25 -24.79
N GLU A 59 8.19 6.13 -26.08
CA GLU A 59 8.63 5.13 -27.03
C GLU A 59 10.09 5.33 -27.46
N ALA A 60 10.61 6.56 -27.41
CA ALA A 60 12.02 6.87 -27.68
C ALA A 60 12.93 6.67 -26.46
N ILE A 61 12.38 6.26 -25.30
CA ILE A 61 13.16 5.98 -24.10
C ILE A 61 13.87 4.64 -24.29
N GLU A 62 15.20 4.68 -24.33
CA GLU A 62 16.06 3.56 -24.67
C GLU A 62 16.24 2.60 -23.48
N ASP A 63 16.74 1.38 -23.74
CA ASP A 63 17.07 0.41 -22.69
C ASP A 63 18.09 0.94 -21.67
N PHE A 64 19.02 1.77 -22.15
CA PHE A 64 20.00 2.42 -21.31
C PHE A 64 19.35 3.26 -20.21
N ASP A 65 18.34 4.05 -20.57
CA ASP A 65 17.63 4.94 -19.67
C ASP A 65 16.81 4.20 -18.62
N ARG A 66 16.24 3.05 -19.01
CA ARG A 66 15.58 2.14 -18.07
C ARG A 66 16.56 1.65 -17.01
N GLY A 67 17.74 1.23 -17.45
CA GLY A 67 18.81 0.76 -16.58
C GLY A 67 19.33 1.83 -15.61
N VAL A 68 19.53 3.06 -16.10
CA VAL A 68 19.93 4.20 -15.25
C VAL A 68 18.84 4.51 -14.22
N THR A 69 17.56 4.51 -14.64
CA THR A 69 16.42 4.74 -13.75
C THR A 69 16.33 3.68 -12.65
N HIS A 70 16.46 2.39 -13.01
CA HIS A 70 16.49 1.30 -12.03
C HIS A 70 17.62 1.48 -11.01
N ARG A 71 18.86 1.68 -11.48
CA ARG A 71 20.02 1.84 -10.57
C ARG A 71 19.87 3.03 -9.63
N ALA A 72 19.32 4.15 -10.11
CA ALA A 72 19.05 5.30 -9.27
C ALA A 72 18.03 4.99 -8.17
N ILE A 73 16.91 4.34 -8.52
CA ILE A 73 15.87 3.95 -7.56
C ILE A 73 16.43 3.00 -6.49
N TYR A 74 17.09 1.92 -6.91
CA TYR A 74 17.64 0.94 -5.97
C TYR A 74 18.76 1.53 -5.12
N GLY A 75 19.64 2.37 -5.70
CA GLY A 75 20.67 3.06 -4.93
C GLY A 75 20.08 4.05 -3.90
N MET A 76 18.96 4.71 -4.21
CA MET A 76 18.23 5.51 -3.22
C MET A 76 17.64 4.64 -2.11
N TYR A 77 17.12 3.44 -2.43
CA TYR A 77 16.67 2.49 -1.42
C TYR A 77 17.82 2.01 -0.52
N ASP A 78 18.99 1.69 -1.10
CA ASP A 78 20.18 1.28 -0.34
C ASP A 78 20.70 2.38 0.60
N ARG A 79 20.50 3.66 0.25
CA ARG A 79 20.85 4.82 1.08
C ARG A 79 19.72 5.28 2.02
N ASN A 80 18.62 4.54 2.09
CA ASN A 80 17.46 4.87 2.93
C ASN A 80 16.79 6.20 2.57
N GLU A 81 16.87 6.62 1.30
CA GLU A 81 16.30 7.86 0.80
C GLU A 81 14.86 7.66 0.30
N HIS A 82 13.97 8.64 0.56
CA HIS A 82 12.61 8.60 0.03
C HIS A 82 12.61 8.84 -1.49
N VAL A 83 12.22 7.82 -2.25
CA VAL A 83 12.07 7.94 -3.70
C VAL A 83 10.75 8.63 -4.04
N THR A 84 10.81 9.94 -4.25
CA THR A 84 9.75 10.70 -4.92
C THR A 84 10.12 10.96 -6.37
N LEU A 85 9.13 11.32 -7.20
CA LEU A 85 9.40 11.74 -8.58
C LEU A 85 10.34 12.96 -8.66
N ASP A 86 10.30 13.90 -7.71
CA ASP A 86 11.17 15.08 -7.73
C ASP A 86 12.60 14.70 -7.35
N THR A 87 12.76 14.02 -6.21
CA THR A 87 14.08 13.59 -5.73
C THR A 87 14.76 12.63 -6.70
N LEU A 88 14.00 11.73 -7.34
CA LEU A 88 14.52 10.83 -8.35
C LEU A 88 14.96 11.60 -9.61
N LEU A 89 14.18 12.61 -10.02
CA LEU A 89 14.55 13.46 -11.15
C LEU A 89 15.83 14.25 -10.88
N ASP A 90 16.00 14.76 -9.67
CA ASP A 90 17.22 15.47 -9.24
C ASP A 90 18.45 14.55 -9.28
N VAL A 91 18.31 13.33 -8.74
CA VAL A 91 19.38 12.30 -8.77
C VAL A 91 19.74 11.91 -10.20
N LEU A 92 18.75 11.72 -11.08
CA LEU A 92 18.99 11.35 -12.47
C LEU A 92 19.68 12.45 -13.27
N ARG A 93 19.37 13.73 -12.97
CA ARG A 93 20.04 14.88 -13.57
C ARG A 93 21.47 15.04 -13.07
N ALA A 94 21.70 14.84 -11.77
CA ALA A 94 23.05 14.92 -11.18
C ALA A 94 24.00 13.83 -11.70
N ASN A 95 23.46 12.66 -12.06
CA ASN A 95 24.24 11.54 -12.59
C ASN A 95 24.46 11.58 -14.11
N THR A 96 24.03 12.64 -14.78
CA THR A 96 24.25 12.82 -16.23
C THR A 96 25.54 13.60 -16.47
N GLY A 97 26.53 12.98 -17.15
CA GLY A 97 27.75 13.67 -17.60
C GLY A 97 27.54 14.50 -18.88
N PRO A 98 28.46 15.42 -19.23
CA PRO A 98 28.33 16.34 -20.37
C PRO A 98 28.19 15.66 -21.74
N ASP A 99 28.65 14.40 -21.89
CA ASP A 99 28.56 13.63 -23.14
C ASP A 99 27.41 12.62 -23.18
N THR A 100 26.56 12.56 -22.15
CA THR A 100 25.40 11.66 -22.14
C THR A 100 24.14 12.43 -22.56
N THR A 101 23.58 12.12 -23.72
CA THR A 101 22.25 12.61 -24.15
C THR A 101 21.18 12.02 -23.24
N SER A 102 21.02 12.60 -22.06
CA SER A 102 20.08 12.14 -21.05
C SER A 102 18.66 12.58 -21.41
N ILE A 103 17.77 11.60 -21.60
CA ILE A 103 16.32 11.85 -21.72
C ILE A 103 15.72 12.58 -20.51
N PHE A 104 16.47 12.78 -19.42
CA PHE A 104 16.02 13.45 -18.19
C PHE A 104 16.03 14.99 -18.26
N GLU A 105 16.15 15.56 -19.46
CA GLU A 105 15.57 16.89 -19.77
C GLU A 105 14.03 16.89 -19.66
N GLY A 106 13.40 15.72 -19.62
CA GLY A 106 11.97 15.54 -19.41
C GLY A 106 11.43 16.15 -18.11
N ARG A 107 10.15 16.52 -18.15
CA ARG A 107 9.38 16.99 -16.97
C ARG A 107 8.99 15.79 -16.11
N ARG A 108 8.63 16.03 -14.84
CA ARG A 108 8.11 15.04 -13.87
C ARG A 108 7.12 14.02 -14.45
N THR A 109 6.29 14.45 -15.41
CA THR A 109 5.31 13.61 -16.11
C THR A 109 5.92 12.56 -17.03
N THR A 110 7.06 12.82 -17.64
CA THR A 110 7.79 11.86 -18.48
C THR A 110 8.38 10.77 -17.60
N LEU A 111 9.03 11.13 -16.49
CA LEU A 111 9.55 10.19 -15.50
C LEU A 111 8.43 9.28 -14.95
N TYR A 112 7.28 9.86 -14.60
CA TYR A 112 6.12 9.08 -14.16
C TYR A 112 5.67 8.03 -15.20
N LYS A 113 5.57 8.41 -16.47
CA LYS A 113 5.19 7.48 -17.54
C LYS A 113 6.25 6.39 -17.76
N LEU A 114 7.53 6.76 -17.69
CA LEU A 114 8.63 5.82 -17.77
C LEU A 114 8.52 4.78 -16.66
N LEU A 115 8.40 5.21 -15.40
CA LEU A 115 8.26 4.33 -14.23
C LEU A 115 7.15 3.30 -14.42
N HIS A 116 5.97 3.72 -14.89
CA HIS A 116 4.88 2.80 -15.20
C HIS A 116 5.22 1.78 -16.29
N LYS A 117 5.96 2.19 -17.32
CA LYS A 117 6.38 1.30 -18.42
C LYS A 117 7.44 0.29 -17.98
N ILE A 118 8.30 0.63 -17.02
CA ILE A 118 9.30 -0.28 -16.45
C ILE A 118 8.78 -1.06 -15.23
N GLY A 119 7.47 -1.02 -14.96
CA GLY A 119 6.82 -1.86 -13.95
C GLY A 119 6.75 -1.24 -12.55
N PHE A 120 7.22 -0.01 -12.34
CA PHE A 120 7.00 0.71 -11.09
C PHE A 120 5.60 1.31 -11.06
N SER A 121 4.95 1.24 -9.90
CA SER A 121 3.66 1.88 -9.66
C SER A 121 3.73 2.81 -8.47
N TRP A 122 2.89 3.84 -8.48
CA TRP A 122 2.77 4.72 -7.32
C TRP A 122 1.95 4.04 -6.23
N GLN A 123 2.46 4.06 -5.01
CA GLN A 123 1.75 3.60 -3.83
C GLN A 123 1.78 4.64 -2.73
N LYS A 124 0.61 4.93 -2.16
CA LYS A 124 0.53 5.71 -0.92
C LYS A 124 0.98 4.85 0.24
N SER A 125 2.23 5.02 0.67
CA SER A 125 2.72 4.40 1.90
C SER A 125 2.55 5.37 3.08
N GLY A 126 2.13 4.84 4.23
CA GLY A 126 2.22 5.57 5.50
C GLY A 126 3.67 5.76 5.97
N ARG A 127 4.63 5.09 5.31
CA ARG A 127 6.06 5.21 5.54
C ARG A 127 6.71 6.00 4.41
N LYS A 128 7.61 6.92 4.75
CA LYS A 128 8.37 7.73 3.80
C LYS A 128 9.49 6.95 3.09
N VAL A 129 9.79 5.71 3.45
CA VAL A 129 10.76 4.92 2.69
C VAL A 129 10.17 3.52 2.53
N LEU A 130 10.32 2.95 1.34
CA LEU A 130 9.95 1.57 1.03
C LEU A 130 11.04 0.63 1.58
N MET A 131 11.22 0.67 2.89
CA MET A 131 12.14 -0.20 3.60
C MET A 131 11.39 -1.14 4.52
N GLU A 132 12.05 -2.25 4.83
CA GLU A 132 11.73 -3.07 5.97
C GLU A 132 11.66 -2.16 7.22
N ASP A 133 10.61 -2.33 8.03
CA ASP A 133 10.49 -1.59 9.27
C ASP A 133 11.61 -2.03 10.22
N VAL A 134 12.27 -1.11 10.94
CA VAL A 134 13.38 -1.45 11.86
C VAL A 134 12.96 -2.52 12.87
N ASN A 135 11.69 -2.58 13.28
CA ASN A 135 11.20 -3.64 14.16
C ASN A 135 11.08 -5.00 13.45
N VAL A 136 10.84 -5.00 12.15
CA VAL A 136 10.77 -6.19 11.31
C VAL A 136 12.20 -6.71 11.08
N GLU A 137 13.14 -5.82 10.77
CA GLU A 137 14.57 -6.13 10.66
C GLU A 137 15.14 -6.68 11.98
N ALA A 138 14.81 -6.05 13.12
CA ALA A 138 15.27 -6.51 14.43
C ALA A 138 14.76 -7.93 14.75
N LYS A 139 13.51 -8.25 14.42
CA LYS A 139 12.94 -9.61 14.59
C LYS A 139 13.65 -10.63 13.70
N ARG A 140 13.96 -10.23 12.46
CA ARG A 140 14.70 -11.05 11.51
C ARG A 140 16.11 -11.37 12.02
N ILE A 141 16.85 -10.36 12.47
CA ILE A 141 18.18 -10.52 13.05
C ILE A 141 18.12 -11.42 14.28
N ALA A 142 17.15 -11.22 15.18
CA ALA A 142 16.97 -12.05 16.36
C ALA A 142 16.73 -13.52 16.00
N PHE A 143 15.83 -13.79 15.04
CA PHE A 143 15.57 -15.15 14.55
C PHE A 143 16.82 -15.78 13.93
N LEU A 144 17.52 -15.09 13.05
CA LEU A 144 18.71 -15.64 12.36
C LEU A 144 19.85 -15.94 13.34
N ARG A 145 20.02 -15.11 14.38
CA ARG A 145 21.02 -15.37 15.44
C ARG A 145 20.67 -16.64 16.22
N GLU A 146 19.41 -16.79 16.61
CA GLU A 146 18.97 -17.98 17.35
C GLU A 146 19.02 -19.23 16.48
N TYR A 147 18.54 -19.16 15.24
CA TYR A 147 18.64 -20.26 14.27
C TYR A 147 20.08 -20.72 14.09
N ARG A 148 21.02 -19.78 13.90
CA ARG A 148 22.44 -20.12 13.71
C ARG A 148 23.04 -20.76 14.95
N LYS A 149 22.69 -20.27 16.14
CA LYS A 149 23.13 -20.86 17.41
C LYS A 149 22.63 -22.30 17.52
N LEU A 150 21.32 -22.51 17.31
CA LEU A 150 20.72 -23.85 17.35
C LEU A 150 21.33 -24.78 16.30
N ALA A 151 21.60 -24.29 15.08
CA ALA A 151 22.17 -25.11 14.02
C ALA A 151 23.59 -25.61 14.32
N VAL A 152 24.36 -24.85 15.11
CA VAL A 152 25.69 -25.27 15.59
C VAL A 152 25.56 -26.29 16.72
N GLU A 153 24.59 -26.11 17.62
CA GLU A 153 24.36 -27.01 18.76
C GLU A 153 23.73 -28.34 18.33
N ASN A 154 22.80 -28.30 17.36
CA ASN A 154 22.05 -29.44 16.86
C ASN A 154 21.47 -29.12 15.47
N ASN A 155 21.86 -29.88 14.44
CA ASN A 155 21.44 -29.62 13.06
C ASN A 155 20.12 -30.32 12.68
N ASN A 156 19.37 -30.86 13.64
CA ASN A 156 18.13 -31.58 13.39
C ASN A 156 16.92 -30.64 13.50
N PHE A 157 16.58 -29.99 12.38
CA PHE A 157 15.39 -29.15 12.28
C PHE A 157 14.22 -29.88 11.64
N VAL A 158 13.05 -29.76 12.27
CA VAL A 158 11.76 -30.10 11.66
C VAL A 158 11.04 -28.81 11.34
N PHE A 159 10.75 -28.59 10.06
CA PHE A 159 10.04 -27.40 9.60
C PHE A 159 8.55 -27.71 9.48
N LEU A 160 7.72 -26.78 9.94
CA LEU A 160 6.28 -26.83 9.84
C LEU A 160 5.80 -25.68 8.96
N ASP A 161 4.74 -25.95 8.19
CA ASP A 161 4.14 -24.95 7.31
C ASP A 161 3.44 -23.83 8.09
N GLU A 162 3.26 -22.65 7.48
CA GLU A 162 2.58 -21.50 8.06
C GLU A 162 1.05 -21.68 8.05
N THR A 163 0.56 -22.67 8.81
CA THR A 163 -0.88 -22.88 8.92
C THR A 163 -1.48 -22.06 10.08
N TRP A 164 -2.66 -21.47 9.84
CA TRP A 164 -3.38 -20.65 10.83
C TRP A 164 -3.64 -21.41 12.14
N ILE A 165 -3.74 -22.74 12.10
CA ILE A 165 -3.92 -23.61 13.26
C ILE A 165 -2.78 -23.45 14.29
N PHE A 166 -1.55 -23.21 13.83
CA PHE A 166 -0.38 -23.02 14.69
C PHE A 166 -0.34 -21.65 15.38
N SER A 167 -1.24 -20.73 14.99
CA SER A 167 -1.43 -19.44 15.65
C SER A 167 -2.49 -19.46 16.74
N THR A 168 -3.02 -20.63 17.09
CA THR A 168 -4.01 -20.77 18.17
C THR A 168 -3.36 -20.52 19.53
N ARG A 169 -3.81 -19.46 20.21
CA ARG A 169 -3.33 -19.13 21.55
C ARG A 169 -3.85 -20.09 22.61
N VAL A 170 -3.01 -20.34 23.60
CA VAL A 170 -3.37 -21.07 24.84
C VAL A 170 -4.43 -20.27 25.59
N GLU A 171 -4.17 -18.98 25.77
CA GLU A 171 -5.07 -18.06 26.43
C GLU A 171 -5.52 -16.96 25.47
N LYS A 172 -6.83 -16.83 25.32
CA LYS A 172 -7.45 -15.76 24.55
C LYS A 172 -7.80 -14.64 25.53
N LEU A 173 -7.40 -13.42 25.16
CA LEU A 173 -7.92 -12.24 25.85
C LEU A 173 -9.38 -12.04 25.48
N PRO A 174 -10.19 -11.51 26.41
CA PRO A 174 -11.51 -11.01 26.04
C PRO A 174 -11.35 -9.93 24.97
N THR A 175 -12.16 -9.98 23.94
CA THR A 175 -12.18 -9.03 22.82
C THR A 175 -13.11 -7.87 23.14
N ASN A 176 -13.05 -6.76 22.39
CA ASN A 176 -13.94 -5.60 22.61
C ASN A 176 -15.44 -5.98 22.59
N ASN A 177 -15.80 -7.10 21.97
CA ASN A 177 -17.17 -7.59 21.92
C ASN A 177 -17.60 -8.39 23.16
N CYS A 178 -16.65 -8.80 24.00
CA CYS A 178 -16.91 -9.49 25.28
C CYS A 178 -17.65 -8.56 26.24
N ARG A 179 -18.55 -9.11 27.05
CA ARG A 179 -19.31 -8.33 28.02
C ARG A 179 -18.44 -7.92 29.22
N LYS A 180 -18.91 -6.97 30.04
CA LYS A 180 -18.17 -6.44 31.21
C LYS A 180 -17.83 -7.56 32.21
N ASP A 181 -18.77 -8.49 32.41
CA ASP A 181 -18.65 -9.68 33.25
C ASP A 181 -17.57 -10.64 32.75
N GLU A 182 -17.38 -10.80 31.44
CA GLU A 182 -16.29 -11.61 30.89
C GLU A 182 -14.91 -11.01 31.18
N TYR A 183 -14.78 -9.68 31.11
CA TYR A 183 -13.55 -8.99 31.51
C TYR A 183 -13.30 -9.13 33.02
N ALA A 184 -14.34 -8.97 33.84
CA ALA A 184 -14.26 -9.17 35.28
C ALA A 184 -13.81 -10.59 35.64
N ALA A 185 -14.42 -11.62 35.02
CA ALA A 185 -14.05 -13.01 35.22
C ALA A 185 -12.59 -13.30 34.81
N TRP A 186 -12.13 -12.71 33.70
CA TRP A 186 -10.75 -12.85 33.26
C TRP A 186 -9.76 -12.20 34.25
N LEU A 187 -10.06 -11.00 34.75
CA LEU A 187 -9.24 -10.31 35.74
C LEU A 187 -9.18 -11.09 37.07
N THR A 188 -10.32 -11.60 37.55
CA THR A 188 -10.38 -12.48 38.72
C THR A 188 -9.55 -13.74 38.53
N LYS A 189 -9.63 -14.39 37.36
CA LYS A 189 -8.84 -15.60 37.04
C LYS A 189 -7.32 -15.34 37.11
N HIS A 190 -6.88 -14.13 36.79
CA HIS A 190 -5.47 -13.72 36.84
C HIS A 190 -5.07 -13.07 38.16
N ASP A 191 -5.95 -13.08 39.17
CA ASP A 191 -5.74 -12.43 40.47
C ASP A 191 -5.45 -10.91 40.36
N ILE A 192 -6.06 -10.25 39.37
CA ILE A 192 -5.90 -8.82 39.12
C ILE A 192 -7.02 -8.04 39.81
N LYS A 193 -6.67 -7.16 40.74
CA LYS A 193 -7.63 -6.31 41.45
C LYS A 193 -8.30 -5.28 40.53
N PHE A 194 -9.62 -5.24 40.54
CA PHE A 194 -10.43 -4.25 39.84
C PHE A 194 -11.60 -3.78 40.69
N ASP A 195 -12.10 -2.58 40.38
CA ASP A 195 -13.31 -2.04 41.01
C ASP A 195 -14.54 -2.62 40.29
N PRO A 196 -15.48 -3.29 40.98
CA PRO A 196 -16.71 -3.81 40.36
C PRO A 196 -17.56 -2.73 39.66
N SER A 197 -17.48 -1.49 40.13
CA SER A 197 -18.17 -0.34 39.54
C SER A 197 -17.48 0.22 38.29
N ALA A 198 -16.20 -0.13 38.07
CA ALA A 198 -15.38 0.36 36.95
C ALA A 198 -16.06 0.20 35.60
N MET A 199 -15.82 1.15 34.71
CA MET A 199 -16.36 1.06 33.35
C MET A 199 -15.68 -0.08 32.58
N LYS A 200 -16.37 -0.64 31.59
CA LYS A 200 -15.81 -1.69 30.72
C LYS A 200 -14.47 -1.27 30.09
N ILE A 201 -14.33 0.01 29.73
CA ILE A 201 -13.09 0.56 29.16
C ILE A 201 -11.92 0.46 30.14
N GLU A 202 -12.14 0.70 31.43
CA GLU A 202 -11.10 0.61 32.46
C GLU A 202 -10.68 -0.85 32.69
N LEU A 203 -11.63 -1.78 32.66
CA LEU A 203 -11.34 -3.22 32.73
C LEU A 203 -10.55 -3.69 31.49
N ILE A 204 -10.88 -3.19 30.30
CA ILE A 204 -10.14 -3.47 29.06
C ILE A 204 -8.70 -2.98 29.19
N SER A 205 -8.50 -1.73 29.62
CA SER A 205 -7.15 -1.16 29.79
C SER A 205 -6.32 -1.95 30.79
N LYS A 206 -6.93 -2.38 31.92
CA LYS A 206 -6.25 -3.24 32.90
C LYS A 206 -5.89 -4.62 32.33
N ALA A 207 -6.81 -5.26 31.61
CA ALA A 207 -6.57 -6.56 30.99
C ALA A 207 -5.48 -6.48 29.91
N LEU A 208 -5.42 -5.39 29.15
CA LEU A 208 -4.36 -5.14 28.17
C LEU A 208 -3.00 -4.89 28.82
N ALA A 209 -2.97 -4.17 29.95
CA ALA A 209 -1.74 -3.92 30.71
C ALA A 209 -1.14 -5.20 31.31
N HIS A 210 -1.98 -6.15 31.72
CA HIS A 210 -1.56 -7.44 32.31
C HIS A 210 -1.62 -8.60 31.31
N LYS A 211 -1.63 -8.28 30.02
CA LYS A 211 -1.72 -9.28 28.97
C LYS A 211 -0.51 -10.22 29.03
N PRO A 212 -0.72 -11.55 29.13
CA PRO A 212 0.39 -12.49 29.07
C PRO A 212 1.06 -12.45 27.71
N GLY A 213 2.33 -12.84 27.69
CA GLY A 213 3.08 -13.09 26.45
C GLY A 213 2.31 -14.04 25.53
N LYS A 214 2.55 -13.93 24.21
CA LYS A 214 1.89 -14.81 23.24
C LYS A 214 2.37 -16.25 23.45
N ARG A 215 1.50 -17.11 23.96
CA ARG A 215 1.71 -18.56 24.06
C ARG A 215 0.78 -19.30 23.12
N TYR A 216 1.30 -20.28 22.40
CA TYR A 216 0.56 -21.04 21.40
C TYR A 216 0.45 -22.50 21.82
N LYS A 217 -0.71 -23.11 21.54
CA LYS A 217 -0.99 -24.49 21.97
C LYS A 217 0.02 -25.49 21.41
N ILE A 218 0.37 -25.33 20.14
CA ILE A 218 1.35 -26.20 19.48
C ILE A 218 2.73 -26.07 20.12
N ASP A 219 3.11 -24.86 20.57
CA ASP A 219 4.42 -24.66 21.21
C ASP A 219 4.48 -25.42 22.53
N GLU A 220 3.41 -25.37 23.34
CA GLU A 220 3.34 -26.13 24.61
C GLU A 220 3.36 -27.64 24.37
N MET A 221 2.72 -28.13 23.30
CA MET A 221 2.78 -29.56 22.92
C MET A 221 4.20 -29.98 22.52
N VAL A 222 4.86 -29.18 21.67
CA VAL A 222 6.22 -29.46 21.19
C VAL A 222 7.22 -29.41 22.34
N LEU A 223 7.10 -28.41 23.23
CA LEU A 223 7.91 -28.34 24.45
C LEU A 223 7.65 -29.53 25.38
N GLY A 224 6.41 -29.99 25.50
CA GLY A 224 6.05 -31.17 26.31
C GLY A 224 6.70 -32.46 25.82
N CYS A 225 7.02 -32.54 24.53
CA CYS A 225 7.77 -33.64 23.92
C CYS A 225 9.31 -33.47 24.05
N GLY A 226 9.79 -32.42 24.71
CA GLY A 226 11.22 -32.13 24.86
C GLY A 226 11.85 -31.44 23.65
N HIS A 227 11.06 -30.93 22.71
CA HIS A 227 11.56 -30.20 21.56
C HIS A 227 11.51 -28.68 21.77
N GLN A 228 12.47 -27.98 21.20
CA GLN A 228 12.50 -26.53 21.20
C GLN A 228 11.73 -25.98 20.00
N VAL A 229 11.11 -24.80 20.18
CA VAL A 229 10.34 -24.13 19.13
C VAL A 229 11.02 -22.84 18.76
N LEU A 230 11.33 -22.69 17.47
CA LEU A 230 11.79 -21.45 16.89
C LEU A 230 10.73 -20.96 15.88
N ARG A 231 10.08 -19.83 16.17
CA ARG A 231 9.06 -19.25 15.29
C ARG A 231 9.66 -18.29 14.27
N LEU A 232 9.24 -18.45 13.02
CA LEU A 232 9.56 -17.52 11.96
C LEU A 232 9.00 -16.11 12.27
N PRO A 233 9.75 -15.03 11.98
CA PRO A 233 9.24 -13.68 12.02
C PRO A 233 8.08 -13.52 11.02
N ALA A 234 6.99 -12.88 11.45
CA ALA A 234 5.84 -12.64 10.59
C ALA A 234 6.25 -11.97 9.26
N SER A 235 5.66 -12.42 8.15
CA SER A 235 5.92 -11.93 6.78
C SER A 235 7.30 -12.27 6.18
N HIS A 236 8.00 -13.28 6.70
CA HIS A 236 9.30 -13.72 6.16
C HIS A 236 9.28 -15.18 5.69
N TYR A 237 8.40 -15.48 4.75
CA TYR A 237 8.25 -16.81 4.15
C TYR A 237 9.55 -17.32 3.50
N GLN A 238 10.45 -16.42 3.06
CA GLN A 238 11.76 -16.76 2.50
C GLN A 238 12.67 -17.59 3.44
N TYR A 239 12.38 -17.61 4.74
CA TYR A 239 13.08 -18.44 5.73
C TYR A 239 12.39 -19.77 6.01
N ASN A 240 11.24 -20.04 5.39
CA ASN A 240 10.57 -21.31 5.46
C ASN A 240 11.07 -22.22 4.31
N PRO A 241 11.81 -23.30 4.60
CA PRO A 241 12.31 -24.20 3.56
C PRO A 241 11.19 -24.88 2.74
N ILE A 242 9.98 -25.00 3.32
CA ILE A 242 8.82 -25.57 2.62
C ILE A 242 8.40 -24.67 1.45
N GLU A 243 8.40 -23.36 1.66
CA GLU A 243 8.04 -22.38 0.62
C GLU A 243 9.11 -22.36 -0.49
N LEU A 244 10.39 -22.42 -0.13
CA LEU A 244 11.48 -22.54 -1.10
C LEU A 244 11.37 -23.84 -1.94
N ALA A 245 10.96 -24.95 -1.31
CA ALA A 245 10.70 -26.18 -2.04
C ALA A 245 9.50 -26.04 -3.00
N TRP A 246 8.42 -25.38 -2.56
CA TRP A 246 7.26 -25.10 -3.41
C TRP A 246 7.56 -24.17 -4.58
N GLU A 247 8.38 -23.14 -4.40
CA GLU A 247 8.84 -22.26 -5.47
C GLU A 247 9.54 -23.06 -6.59
N ASN A 248 10.45 -23.96 -6.21
CA ASN A 248 11.15 -24.84 -7.16
C ASN A 248 10.19 -25.79 -7.88
N CYS A 249 9.17 -26.31 -7.21
CA CYS A 249 8.17 -27.18 -7.82
C CYS A 249 7.23 -26.44 -8.80
N LYS A 250 7.04 -25.13 -8.64
CA LYS A 250 6.11 -24.34 -9.48
C LYS A 250 6.71 -23.91 -10.82
N GLY A 251 8.01 -24.10 -11.04
CA GLY A 251 8.64 -24.01 -12.37
C GLY A 251 8.46 -22.68 -13.10
N TYR A 252 8.70 -21.56 -12.41
CA TYR A 252 8.79 -20.23 -13.05
C TYR A 252 10.18 -19.98 -13.64
#